data_AF-A0A0A8WU16-F1
#
_entry.id   AF-A0A0A8WU16-F1
#
_cell.length_a   1.000
_cell.length_b   1.000
_cell.length_c   1.000
_cell.angle_alpha   90.00
_cell.angle_beta   90.00
_cell.angle_gamma   90.00
#
_symmetry.space_group_name_H-M   'P 1'
#
loop_
_entity.id
_entity.type
_entity.pdbx_description
1 polymer ?
#
loop_
_entity_poly.entity_id
_entity_poly.type
_entity_poly.pdbx_seq_one_letter_code
_entity_poly.pdbx_strand_id
1 'polypeptide(L)' 'MACNIEQHKMHMCALKAENSNECIKSLSDKPTVVCGNCGAKANSPDNVCAPQKLT' A
#
# COMPACT_ATOMS: atom_id res chain seq x y z
N MET A 1 -14.33 5.35 2.11
CA MET A 1 -13.18 6.27 1.90
C MET A 1 -12.59 5.99 0.53
N ALA A 2 -12.85 6.87 -0.44
CA ALA A 2 -12.17 6.85 -1.73
C ALA A 2 -10.81 7.51 -1.53
N CYS A 3 -9.73 6.84 -1.91
CA CYS A 3 -8.38 7.37 -1.82
C CYS A 3 -8.26 8.62 -2.73
N ASN A 4 -7.86 9.76 -2.17
CA ASN A 4 -7.62 10.98 -2.94
C ASN A 4 -6.36 10.78 -3.80
N ILE A 5 -6.33 11.34 -5.01
CA ILE A 5 -5.24 11.12 -5.99
C ILE A 5 -3.86 11.52 -5.44
N GLU A 6 -3.79 12.57 -4.62
CA GLU A 6 -2.53 13.02 -4.02
C GLU A 6 -1.98 12.04 -2.98
N GLN A 7 -2.84 11.47 -2.11
CA GLN A 7 -2.41 10.46 -1.15
C GLN A 7 -2.13 9.11 -1.83
N HIS A 8 -2.81 8.83 -2.96
CA HIS A 8 -2.63 7.60 -3.72
C HIS A 8 -1.18 7.39 -4.18
N LYS A 9 -0.46 8.47 -4.52
CA LYS A 9 0.95 8.40 -4.97
C LYS A 9 1.88 7.77 -3.93
N MET A 10 1.57 7.92 -2.65
CA MET A 10 2.34 7.34 -1.54
C MET A 10 1.86 5.94 -1.16
N HIS A 11 0.76 5.45 -1.74
CA HIS A 11 0.24 4.13 -1.47
C HIS A 11 0.91 3.05 -2.34
N MET A 12 0.85 1.81 -1.86
CA MET A 12 1.40 0.65 -2.54
C MET A 12 0.87 0.47 -3.96
N CYS A 13 -0.38 0.83 -4.25
CA CYS A 13 -0.92 0.65 -5.60
C CYS A 13 -0.21 1.58 -6.62
N ALA A 14 0.08 2.84 -6.26
CA ALA A 14 0.84 3.75 -7.13
C ALA A 14 2.32 3.37 -7.20
N LEU A 15 2.95 3.07 -6.06
CA LEU A 15 4.36 2.66 -6.02
C LEU A 15 4.61 1.41 -6.89
N LYS A 16 3.63 0.49 -6.97
CA LYS A 16 3.68 -0.68 -7.85
C LYS A 16 3.57 -0.31 -9.33
N ALA A 17 2.74 0.67 -9.67
CA ALA A 17 2.63 1.19 -11.03
C ALA A 17 3.93 1.91 -11.46
N GLU A 18 4.57 2.61 -10.53
CA GLU A 18 5.84 3.32 -10.74
C GLU A 18 7.08 2.43 -10.63
N ASN A 19 6.94 1.11 -10.46
CA ASN A 19 8.06 0.17 -10.27
C ASN A 19 9.04 0.56 -9.14
N SER A 20 8.56 1.27 -8.11
CA SER A 20 9.37 1.72 -6.96
C SER A 20 9.57 0.57 -5.95
N ASN A 21 10.24 -0.50 -6.39
CA ASN A 21 10.44 -1.73 -5.62
C ASN A 21 11.16 -1.51 -4.29
N GLU A 22 12.04 -0.52 -4.18
CA GLU A 22 12.76 -0.22 -2.94
C GLU A 22 11.83 0.35 -1.85
N CYS A 23 10.95 1.28 -2.24
CA CYS A 23 9.89 1.79 -1.37
C CYS A 23 8.92 0.68 -1.00
N ILE A 24 8.48 -0.13 -1.97
CA ILE A 24 7.57 -1.27 -1.70
C ILE A 24 8.21 -2.22 -0.69
N LYS A 25 9.45 -2.65 -0.90
CA LYS A 25 10.16 -3.53 0.05
C LYS A 25 10.20 -2.94 1.45
N SER A 26 10.59 -1.67 1.58
CA SER A 26 10.68 -1.00 2.89
C SER A 26 9.32 -0.92 3.58
N LEU A 27 8.27 -0.64 2.81
CA LEU A 27 6.90 -0.50 3.29
C LEU A 27 6.16 -1.84 3.43
N SER A 28 6.72 -2.94 2.95
CA SER A 28 6.15 -4.29 3.00
C SER A 28 7.05 -5.32 3.68
N ASP A 29 8.13 -4.91 4.36
CA ASP A 29 9.07 -5.79 5.08
C ASP A 29 8.39 -6.59 6.21
N LYS A 30 7.47 -5.94 6.94
CA LYS A 30 6.68 -6.53 8.03
C LYS A 30 5.21 -6.20 7.84
N PRO A 31 4.55 -6.83 6.85
CA PRO A 31 3.23 -6.42 6.45
C PRO A 31 2.22 -6.79 7.53
N THR A 32 1.48 -5.79 8.03
CA THR A 32 0.41 -5.94 9.02
C THR A 32 -0.97 -5.81 8.38
N VAL A 33 -1.02 -5.22 7.18
CA VAL A 33 -2.23 -4.98 6.42
C VAL A 33 -2.06 -5.36 4.95
N VAL A 34 -3.19 -5.58 4.27
CA VAL A 34 -3.31 -5.78 2.83
C VAL A 34 -4.28 -4.78 2.24
N CYS A 35 -3.98 -4.29 1.04
CA CYS A 35 -4.88 -3.43 0.29
C CYS A 35 -6.00 -4.28 -0.31
N GLY A 36 -7.24 -4.06 0.11
CA GLY A 36 -8.42 -4.71 -0.46
C GLY A 36 -8.70 -4.36 -1.93
N ASN A 37 -8.02 -3.33 -2.48
CA ASN A 37 -8.20 -2.92 -3.87
C ASN A 37 -7.20 -3.57 -4.84
N CYS A 38 -5.90 -3.56 -4.49
CA CYS A 38 -4.82 -4.06 -5.36
C CYS A 38 -4.08 -5.29 -4.79
N GLY A 39 -4.47 -5.78 -3.61
CA GLY A 39 -3.85 -6.94 -2.94
C GLY A 39 -2.44 -6.68 -2.39
N ALA A 40 -1.91 -5.46 -2.52
CA ALA A 40 -0.58 -5.12 -2.03
C ALA A 40 -0.52 -5.14 -0.50
N LYS A 41 0.52 -5.75 0.06
CA LYS A 41 0.74 -5.83 1.51
C LYS A 41 1.59 -4.66 1.98
N ALA A 42 1.29 -4.12 3.15
CA ALA A 42 2.06 -3.04 3.75
C ALA A 42 2.15 -3.16 5.27
N ASN A 43 3.16 -2.52 5.83
CA ASN A 43 3.44 -2.47 7.26
C ASN A 43 2.44 -1.59 8.02
N SER A 44 1.79 -0.64 7.34
CA SER A 44 0.85 0.31 7.91
C SER A 44 -0.37 0.50 7.00
N PRO A 45 -1.58 0.68 7.57
CA PRO A 45 -2.80 1.01 6.82
C PRO A 45 -2.70 2.31 6.01
N ASP A 46 -1.82 3.22 6.40
CA ASP A 46 -1.59 4.50 5.71
C ASP A 46 -0.93 4.34 4.34
N ASN A 47 -0.29 3.18 4.11
CA ASN A 47 0.41 2.91 2.85
C ASN A 47 -0.49 2.22 1.81
N VAL A 48 -1.79 2.07 2.07
CA VAL A 48 -2.71 1.33 1.20
C VAL A 48 -4.07 2.03 1.10
N CYS A 49 -4.76 1.86 -0.03
CA CYS A 49 -6.03 2.55 -0.29
C CYS A 49 -7.19 2.01 0.56
N ALA A 50 -7.23 0.70 0.75
CA ALA A 50 -8.29 0.00 1.43
C ALA A 50 -7.67 -0.99 2.42
N PRO A 51 -7.12 -0.51 3.55
CA PRO A 51 -6.43 -1.38 4.49
C PRO A 51 -7.35 -2.44 5.09
N GLN A 52 -6.92 -3.69 4.98
CA GLN A 52 -7.50 -4.85 5.65
C GLN A 52 -6.44 -5.52 6.50
N LYS A 53 -6.79 -6.05 7.67
CA LYS A 53 -5.82 -6.77 8.51
C LYS A 53 -5.40 -8.08 7.84
N LEU A 54 -4.09 -8.35 7.85
CA LEU A 54 -3.56 -9.68 7.61
C LEU A 54 -3.75 -10.47 8.91
N THR A 55 -4.75 -11.34 8.96
CA THR A 55 -5.04 -12.19 10.13
C THR A 55 -4.20 -13.46 10.07
#